data_AF-A0A0R3TDD0-F1
#
_entry.id   AF-A0A0R3TDD0-F1
#
_cell.length_a   1.000
_cell.length_b   1.000
_cell.length_c   1.000
_cell.angle_alpha   90.00
_cell.angle_beta   90.00
_cell.angle_gamma   90.00
#
_symmetry.space_group_name_H-M   'P 1'
#
loop_
_entity.id
_entity.type
_entity.pdbx_description
1 polymer ?
#
loop_
_entity_poly.entity_id
_entity_poly.type
_entity_poly.pdbx_seq_one_letter_code
_entity_poly.pdbx_strand_id
1 'polypeptide(L)' 'MSWIIATDENPSQFTVDRIMDENDFLLDIINKKLNSGDFEEAVSFQKILQRNLIFLMQLKSQSRQRILRGPYFWECKKL' A
#
# COMPACT_ATOMS: atom_id res chain seq x y z
N MET A 1 -11.46 -13.15 -2.60
CA MET A 1 -11.29 -12.92 -1.15
C MET A 1 -10.21 -11.88 -0.96
N SER A 2 -10.52 -10.67 -0.47
CA SER A 2 -9.49 -9.65 -0.22
C SER A 2 -9.18 -9.61 1.28
N TRP A 3 -7.94 -9.89 1.65
CA TRP A 3 -7.46 -9.78 3.02
C TRP A 3 -7.00 -8.35 3.27
N ILE A 4 -7.93 -7.44 3.56
CA ILE A 4 -7.54 -6.24 4.30
C ILE A 4 -7.61 -6.59 5.78
N ILE A 5 -6.43 -6.75 6.33
CA ILE A 5 -6.18 -6.92 7.74
C ILE A 5 -6.39 -5.54 8.38
N ALA A 6 -7.54 -5.37 9.03
CA ALA A 6 -7.76 -4.30 9.99
C ALA A 6 -7.09 -4.72 11.31
N THR A 7 -5.77 -4.55 11.41
CA THR A 7 -5.04 -4.67 12.68
C THR A 7 -4.33 -3.35 12.94
N ASP A 8 -4.37 -2.87 14.20
CA ASP A 8 -3.61 -1.71 14.69
C ASP A 8 -2.08 -1.91 14.66
N GLU A 9 -1.63 -3.09 14.24
CA GLU A 9 -0.23 -3.45 14.08
C GLU A 9 0.28 -3.09 12.69
N ASN A 10 1.52 -2.56 12.64
CA ASN A 10 2.19 -2.35 11.37
C ASN A 10 2.32 -3.71 10.66
N PRO A 11 1.96 -3.81 9.37
CA PRO A 11 2.14 -5.03 8.61
C PRO A 11 3.61 -5.45 8.61
N SER A 12 3.84 -6.75 8.71
CA SER A 12 5.18 -7.33 8.64
C SER A 12 5.80 -7.10 7.26
N GLN A 13 7.13 -7.17 7.18
CA GLN A 13 7.86 -7.09 5.90
C GLN A 13 7.35 -8.15 4.90
N PHE A 14 7.09 -9.37 5.38
CA PHE A 14 6.51 -10.44 4.56
C PHE A 14 5.16 -10.04 3.93
N THR A 15 4.29 -9.38 4.69
CA THR A 15 3.01 -8.89 4.18
C THR A 15 3.21 -7.81 3.12
N VAL A 16 4.18 -6.92 3.31
CA VAL A 16 4.53 -5.88 2.34
C VAL A 16 5.06 -6.51 1.05
N ASP A 17 6.00 -7.46 1.15
CA ASP A 17 6.59 -8.14 0.00
C ASP A 17 5.52 -8.88 -0.80
N ARG A 18 4.59 -9.57 -0.12
CA ARG A 18 3.47 -10.25 -0.78
C ARG A 18 2.54 -9.29 -1.52
N ILE A 19 2.29 -8.10 -0.97
CA ILE A 19 1.48 -7.08 -1.65
C ILE A 19 2.22 -6.55 -2.89
N MET A 20 3.55 -6.44 -2.83
CA MET A 20 4.35 -6.07 -4.00
C MET A 20 4.28 -7.14 -5.09
N ASP A 21 4.42 -8.42 -4.75
CA ASP A 21 4.26 -9.53 -5.70
C ASP A 21 2.87 -9.55 -6.35
N GLU A 22 1.82 -9.28 -5.55
CA GLU A 22 0.45 -9.18 -6.06
C GLU A 22 0.27 -7.99 -7.02
N ASN A 23 0.91 -6.85 -6.74
CA ASN A 23 0.86 -5.68 -7.62
C ASN A 23 1.52 -5.95 -8.98
N ASP A 24 2.63 -6.67 -9.02
CA ASP A 24 3.30 -7.06 -10.27
C ASP A 24 2.38 -7.96 -11.11
N PHE A 25 1.74 -8.95 -10.47
CA PHE A 25 0.76 -9.82 -11.12
C PHE A 25 -0.47 -9.05 -11.63
N LEU A 26 -0.96 -8.07 -10.85
CA LEU A 26 -2.07 -7.21 -11.27
C LEU A 26 -1.73 -6.37 -12.49
N LEU A 27 -0.51 -5.84 -12.58
CA LEU A 27 -0.04 -5.07 -13.73
C LEU A 27 -0.04 -5.94 -15.00
N ASP A 28 0.44 -7.18 -14.91
CA ASP A 28 0.42 -8.12 -16.03
C ASP A 28 -1.00 -8.44 -16.51
N ILE A 29 -1.92 -8.70 -15.57
CA ILE A 29 -3.33 -8.93 -15.91
C ILE A 29 -3.96 -7.70 -16.55
N ILE A 30 -3.76 -6.51 -15.98
CA ILE A 30 -4.31 -5.26 -16.50
C ILE A 30 -3.83 -5.06 -17.94
N ASN A 31 -2.52 -5.18 -18.19
CA ASN A 31 -1.96 -5.06 -19.53
C ASN A 31 -2.56 -6.07 -20.51
N LYS A 32 -2.71 -7.34 -20.09
CA LYS A 32 -3.34 -8.37 -20.91
C LYS A 32 -4.80 -8.02 -21.25
N LYS A 33 -5.57 -7.55 -20.28
CA LYS A 33 -6.98 -7.18 -20.43
C LYS A 33 -7.16 -5.94 -21.31
N LEU A 34 -6.30 -4.94 -21.16
CA LEU A 34 -6.24 -3.76 -22.05
C LEU A 34 -5.93 -4.17 -23.49
N ASN A 35 -4.95 -5.06 -23.69
CA ASN A 35 -4.59 -5.55 -25.02
C ASN A 35 -5.69 -6.40 -25.67
N SER A 36 -6.53 -7.07 -24.88
CA SER A 36 -7.69 -7.81 -25.38
C SER A 36 -8.94 -6.94 -25.57
N GLY A 37 -8.87 -5.63 -25.27
CA GLY A 37 -10.03 -4.72 -25.35
C GLY A 37 -11.06 -4.92 -24.23
N ASP A 38 -10.72 -5.66 -23.18
CA ASP A 38 -11.59 -5.97 -22.04
C ASP A 38 -11.39 -4.91 -20.94
N PHE A 39 -11.93 -3.72 -21.22
CA PHE A 39 -11.70 -2.55 -20.37
C PHE A 39 -12.45 -2.61 -19.04
N GLU A 40 -13.60 -3.26 -18.99
CA GLU A 40 -14.39 -3.36 -17.75
C GLU A 40 -13.63 -4.19 -16.70
N GLU A 41 -13.08 -5.33 -17.11
CA GLU A 41 -12.30 -6.16 -16.20
C GLU A 41 -10.96 -5.49 -15.85
N ALA A 42 -10.31 -4.81 -16.81
CA ALA A 42 -9.10 -4.03 -16.54
C ALA A 42 -9.32 -2.95 -15.46
N VAL A 43 -10.44 -2.22 -15.50
CA VAL A 43 -10.80 -1.23 -14.48
C VAL A 43 -11.05 -1.89 -13.12
N SER A 44 -11.66 -3.08 -13.09
CA SER A 44 -11.84 -3.85 -11.85
C SER A 44 -10.50 -4.17 -11.19
N PHE A 45 -9.52 -4.67 -11.96
CA PHE A 45 -8.17 -4.95 -11.44
C PHE A 45 -7.41 -3.67 -11.07
N GLN A 46 -7.58 -2.56 -11.80
CA GLN A 46 -7.00 -1.27 -11.45
C GLN A 46 -7.48 -0.77 -10.08
N LYS A 47 -8.75 -0.98 -9.70
CA LYS A 47 -9.25 -0.60 -8.37
C LYS A 47 -8.54 -1.36 -7.24
N ILE A 48 -8.23 -2.64 -7.46
CA ILE A 48 -7.49 -3.47 -6.51
C ILE A 48 -6.06 -2.95 -6.38
N LEU A 49 -5.38 -2.73 -7.51
CA LEU A 49 -4.02 -2.16 -7.53
C LEU A 49 -3.96 -0.80 -6.84
N GLN A 50 -4.92 0.09 -7.12
CA GLN A 50 -5.00 1.42 -6.50
C GLN A 50 -5.13 1.31 -4.97
N ARG A 51 -5.96 0.39 -4.47
CA ARG A 51 -6.13 0.17 -3.02
C ARG A 51 -4.84 -0.31 -2.36
N ASN A 52 -4.13 -1.24 -2.99
CA ASN A 52 -2.84 -1.74 -2.50
C ASN A 52 -1.79 -0.63 -2.44
N LEU A 53 -1.69 0.20 -3.48
CA LEU A 53 -0.76 1.32 -3.52
C LEU A 53 -1.09 2.38 -2.45
N ILE A 54 -2.37 2.70 -2.24
CA ILE A 54 -2.79 3.63 -1.17
C ILE A 54 -2.38 3.07 0.20
N PHE A 55 -2.60 1.79 0.45
CA PHE A 55 -2.19 1.15 1.70
C PHE A 55 -0.67 1.27 1.92
N LEU A 56 0.14 0.91 0.91
CA LEU A 56 1.61 1.03 0.99
C LEU A 56 2.08 2.48 1.21
N MET A 57 1.44 3.45 0.56
CA MET A 57 1.74 4.88 0.77
C MET A 57 1.42 5.33 2.20
N GLN A 58 0.31 4.86 2.78
CA GLN A 58 -0.09 5.17 4.15
C GLN A 58 0.90 4.59 5.17
N LEU A 59 1.43 3.38 4.95
CA LEU A 59 2.47 2.78 5.80
C LEU A 59 3.73 3.67 5.88
N LYS A 60 4.17 4.21 4.73
CA LYS A 60 5.33 5.13 4.66
C LYS A 60 5.07 6.48 5.34
N SER A 61 3.81 6.90 5.42
CA SER A 61 3.40 8.11 6.14
C SER A 61 3.38 7.87 7.65
N GLN A 62 2.81 6.75 8.11
CA GLN A 62 2.74 6.39 9.54
C GLN A 62 4.13 6.15 10.15
N SER A 63 5.03 5.47 9.42
CA SER A 63 6.42 5.28 9.86
C SER A 63 7.18 6.61 9.97
N ARG A 64 6.91 7.60 9.10
CA ARG A 64 7.46 8.96 9.24
C ARG A 64 6.90 9.74 10.43
N GLN A 65 5.60 9.59 10.73
CA GLN A 65 5.00 10.24 11.91
C GLN A 65 5.54 9.67 13.24
N ARG A 66 5.88 8.38 13.32
CA ARG A 66 6.52 7.80 14.53
C ARG A 66 7.91 8.37 14.78
N ILE A 67 8.72 8.58 13.74
CA ILE A 67 10.06 9.19 13.87
C ILE A 67 9.97 10.63 14.42
N LEU A 68 8.96 11.39 14.00
CA LEU A 68 8.74 12.77 14.46
C LEU A 68 8.12 12.88 15.87
N ARG A 69 7.66 11.78 16.47
CA ARG A 69 7.16 11.72 17.86
C ARG A 69 8.09 10.95 18.80
N GLY A 70 9.38 10.83 18.45
CA GLY A 70 10.39 10.29 19.35
C GLY A 70 10.58 11.15 20.61
N PRO A 71 11.14 10.60 21.70
CA PRO A 71 11.24 11.25 23.02
C PRO A 71 12.01 12.58 23.02
N TYR A 72 12.74 12.91 21.95
CA TYR A 72 13.56 14.12 21.83
C TYR A 72 12.83 15.34 21.26
N PHE A 73 11.56 15.25 20.84
CA PHE A 73 10.87 16.40 20.24
C PHE A 73 10.47 17.49 21.26
N TRP A 74 10.40 17.16 22.56
CA TRP A 74 9.98 18.12 23.60
C TRP A 74 11.08 19.10 24.04
N GLU A 75 12.35 18.83 23.74
CA GLU A 75 13.45 19.69 24.19
C GLU A 75 13.65 20.93 23.30
N CYS A 76 13.17 20.93 22.06
CA CYS A 76 13.37 22.04 21.13
C CYS A 76 12.35 23.19 21.25
N LYS A 77 11.42 23.16 22.22
CA LYS A 77 10.46 24.27 22.45
C LYS A 77 10.83 25.19 23.63
N LYS A 78 12.06 25.13 24.13
CA LYS A 78 12.56 26.00 25.21
C LYS A 78 13.82 26.80 24.83
N LEU A 79 13.84 27.39 23.63
CA LEU A 79 14.74 28.51 23.32
C LEU A 79 13.95 29.63 22.66
#